data_AF-A0A4U0XQJ3-F1
#
_entry.id   AF-A0A4U0XQJ3-F1
#
_cell.length_a   1.000
_cell.length_b   1.000
_cell.length_c   1.000
_cell.angle_alpha   90.00
_cell.angle_beta   90.00
_cell.angle_gamma   90.00
#
_symmetry.space_group_name_H-M   'P 1'
#
loop_
_entity.id
_entity.type
_entity.pdbx_description
1 polymer ?
#
loop_
_entity_poly.entity_id
_entity_poly.type
_entity_poly.pdbx_seq_one_letter_code
_entity_poly.pdbx_strand_id
1 'polypeptide(L)'
;MPGSVEGFIVDIDQIQNHGVGAVDISKLKANGYHTVASVHAATSRTLGKIKGFSDIKVEKVKEAIRKCQEMGGAEGKVAYIDTEGTFRPDRIAQIAERFGVDPDQANENIHQLELLNSLSMSFASNEYRLLVVDSVMACFRVDYTGRGELAERQQKLGQFLTKMTHMAEEFNVCVFMTNQVQSDPGASALFASADGRKPVGGHILAHLSTTRILLRKGRGEERVAKVMDSPATYVITNGGINDPEKV
;
A
#
# COMPACT_ATOMS: atom_id res chain seq x y z
N MET A 1 -35.44 5.29 14.62
CA MET A 1 -34.42 6.15 15.26
C MET A 1 -33.08 5.74 14.66
N PRO A 2 -32.45 6.56 13.81
CA PRO A 2 -31.10 6.27 13.36
C PRO A 2 -30.17 6.43 14.57
N GLY A 3 -29.42 5.37 14.87
CA GLY A 3 -28.42 5.36 15.94
C GLY A 3 -27.39 6.46 15.71
N SER A 4 -27.09 7.19 16.77
CA SER A 4 -26.09 8.24 16.83
C SER A 4 -24.74 7.78 16.27
N VAL A 5 -24.19 8.61 15.40
CA VAL A 5 -22.83 8.52 14.84
C VAL A 5 -21.83 8.84 15.96
N GLU A 6 -21.53 7.87 16.82
CA GLU A 6 -20.32 7.87 17.66
C GLU A 6 -19.29 6.99 16.94
N GLY A 7 -18.08 7.39 16.55
CA GLY A 7 -17.40 8.67 16.46
C GLY A 7 -16.08 8.35 15.75
N PHE A 8 -15.96 8.66 14.46
CA PHE A 8 -14.77 8.32 13.65
C PHE A 8 -13.48 9.02 14.10
N ILE A 9 -13.58 9.97 15.04
CA ILE A 9 -12.45 10.72 15.57
C ILE A 9 -12.10 10.19 16.95
N VAL A 10 -11.07 9.36 17.02
CA VAL A 10 -10.49 8.91 18.30
C VAL A 10 -9.58 10.02 18.84
N ASP A 11 -9.92 10.55 20.01
CA ASP A 11 -9.08 11.55 20.70
C ASP A 11 -7.71 10.95 21.02
N ILE A 12 -6.66 11.77 20.86
CA ILE A 12 -5.29 11.35 21.16
C ILE A 12 -5.12 10.90 22.61
N ASP A 13 -5.97 11.33 23.55
CA ASP A 13 -5.91 10.91 24.96
C ASP A 13 -6.10 9.38 25.13
N GLN A 14 -6.74 8.69 24.19
CA GLN A 14 -6.91 7.24 24.24
C GLN A 14 -5.58 6.47 24.26
N ILE A 15 -4.51 7.04 23.69
CA ILE A 15 -3.19 6.39 23.71
C ILE A 15 -2.59 6.27 25.11
N GLN A 16 -3.15 6.99 26.09
CA GLN A 16 -2.78 6.86 27.49
C GLN A 16 -3.05 5.44 28.02
N ASN A 17 -4.14 4.81 27.56
CA ASN A 17 -4.50 3.43 27.90
C ASN A 17 -3.50 2.40 27.36
N HIS A 18 -2.68 2.81 26.38
CA HIS A 18 -1.63 2.00 25.77
C HIS A 18 -0.22 2.41 26.23
N GLY A 19 -0.13 3.11 27.37
CA GLY A 19 1.13 3.32 28.10
C GLY A 19 1.92 4.57 27.72
N VAL A 20 1.36 5.48 26.93
CA VAL A 20 1.96 6.81 26.68
C VAL A 20 1.64 7.74 27.85
N GLY A 21 2.64 8.48 28.34
CA GLY A 21 2.45 9.38 29.48
C GLY A 21 1.70 10.67 29.10
N ALA A 22 0.87 11.18 30.02
CA ALA A 22 0.08 12.41 29.81
C ALA A 22 0.92 13.64 29.42
N VAL A 23 2.18 13.72 29.87
CA VAL A 23 3.12 14.79 29.48
C VAL A 23 3.47 14.73 28.00
N ASP A 24 3.68 13.52 27.46
CA ASP A 24 4.00 13.34 26.04
C ASP A 24 2.75 13.61 25.17
N ILE A 25 1.56 13.25 25.65
CA ILE A 25 0.27 13.59 25.01
C ILE A 25 0.05 15.11 24.98
N SER A 26 0.33 15.80 26.08
CA SER A 26 0.22 17.27 26.13
C SER A 26 1.15 17.95 25.13
N LYS A 27 2.35 17.40 24.91
CA LYS A 27 3.28 17.88 23.88
C LYS A 27 2.79 17.62 22.47
N LEU A 28 2.15 16.48 22.21
CA LEU A 28 1.51 16.18 20.93
C LEU A 28 0.40 17.21 20.64
N LYS A 29 -0.51 17.45 21.61
CA LYS A 29 -1.56 18.47 21.51
C LYS A 29 -1.00 19.87 21.26
N ALA A 30 0.08 20.25 21.95
CA ALA A 30 0.75 21.53 21.74
C ALA A 30 1.39 21.68 20.34
N ASN A 31 1.61 20.59 19.62
CA ASN A 31 2.12 20.57 18.24
C ASN A 31 1.00 20.29 17.21
N GLY A 32 -0.27 20.47 17.58
CA GLY A 32 -1.42 20.38 16.67
C GLY A 32 -1.97 18.96 16.47
N TYR A 33 -1.49 17.98 17.24
CA TYR A 33 -1.98 16.61 17.17
C TYR A 33 -3.05 16.36 18.22
N HIS A 34 -4.31 16.40 17.81
CA HIS A 34 -5.47 16.25 18.70
C HIS A 34 -6.17 14.89 18.57
N THR A 35 -5.84 14.11 17.53
CA THR A 35 -6.51 12.85 17.21
C THR A 35 -5.49 11.74 16.94
N VAL A 36 -5.88 10.48 17.18
CA VAL A 36 -5.07 9.29 16.85
C VAL A 36 -4.64 9.34 15.37
N ALA A 37 -5.57 9.67 14.47
CA ALA A 37 -5.32 9.79 13.04
C ALA A 37 -4.26 10.85 12.69
N SER A 38 -4.29 12.01 13.36
CA SER A 38 -3.31 13.08 13.11
C SER A 38 -1.88 12.66 13.43
N VAL A 39 -1.70 11.84 14.47
CA VAL A 39 -0.38 11.29 14.83
C VAL A 39 0.00 10.12 13.94
N HIS A 40 -0.97 9.29 13.54
CA HIS A 40 -0.74 8.19 12.60
C HIS A 40 -0.20 8.69 11.25
N ALA A 41 -0.76 9.79 10.74
CA ALA A 41 -0.31 10.44 9.51
C ALA A 41 1.05 11.15 9.64
N ALA A 42 1.58 11.32 10.85
CA ALA A 42 2.88 11.95 11.05
C ALA A 42 4.04 10.95 10.85
N THR A 43 5.06 11.38 10.10
CA THR A 43 6.28 10.58 9.95
C THR A 43 7.04 10.51 11.28
N SER A 44 7.82 9.44 11.49
CA SER A 44 8.65 9.32 12.70
C SER A 44 9.65 10.48 12.80
N ARG A 45 10.11 10.99 11.66
CA ARG A 45 10.98 12.17 11.56
C ARG A 45 10.28 13.44 12.04
N THR A 46 9.02 13.66 11.67
CA THR A 46 8.25 14.84 12.11
C THR A 46 8.00 14.79 13.61
N LEU A 47 7.61 13.62 14.15
CA LEU A 47 7.40 13.43 15.57
C LEU A 47 8.69 13.60 16.38
N GLY A 48 9.83 13.16 15.84
CA GLY A 48 11.16 13.35 16.46
C GLY A 48 11.60 14.82 16.58
N LYS A 49 11.00 15.74 15.82
CA LYS A 49 11.27 17.19 15.96
C LYS A 49 10.60 17.81 17.19
N ILE A 50 9.65 17.11 17.82
CA ILE A 50 8.96 17.60 19.02
C ILE A 50 9.95 17.61 20.19
N LYS A 51 10.06 18.75 20.88
CA LYS A 51 11.02 18.91 21.98
C LYS A 51 10.83 17.87 23.09
N GLY A 52 11.85 17.05 23.29
CA GLY A 52 11.87 15.99 24.32
C GLY A 52 11.22 14.68 23.90
N PHE A 53 10.98 14.47 22.60
CA PHE A 53 10.74 13.16 22.01
C PHE A 53 12.09 12.56 21.60
N SER A 54 12.37 11.35 22.09
CA SER A 54 13.46 10.50 21.59
C SER A 54 12.89 9.47 20.60
N ASP A 55 13.74 8.81 19.82
CA ASP A 55 13.30 7.77 18.88
C ASP A 55 12.47 6.67 19.58
N ILE A 56 12.88 6.27 20.79
CA ILE A 56 12.15 5.30 21.62
C ILE A 56 10.73 5.80 21.94
N LYS A 57 10.57 7.10 22.23
CA LYS A 57 9.25 7.68 22.51
C LYS A 57 8.38 7.74 21.26
N VAL A 58 8.97 8.09 20.11
CA VAL A 58 8.27 8.13 18.83
C VAL A 58 7.71 6.75 18.50
N GLU A 59 8.52 5.71 18.61
CA GLU A 59 8.09 4.32 18.36
C GLU A 59 7.01 3.89 19.35
N LYS A 60 7.16 4.21 20.64
CA LYS A 60 6.14 3.91 21.64
C LYS A 60 4.79 4.58 21.35
N VAL A 61 4.81 5.83 20.90
CA VAL A 61 3.59 6.55 20.49
C VAL A 61 2.96 5.90 19.27
N LYS A 62 3.75 5.57 18.23
CA LYS A 62 3.23 4.90 17.03
C LYS A 62 2.62 3.53 17.32
N GLU A 63 3.24 2.77 18.21
CA GLU A 63 2.72 1.48 18.66
C GLU A 63 1.40 1.62 19.43
N ALA A 64 1.29 2.64 20.29
CA ALA A 64 0.05 2.93 21.01
C ALA A 64 -1.09 3.33 20.05
N ILE A 65 -0.80 4.17 19.06
CA ILE A 65 -1.73 4.58 18.00
C ILE A 65 -2.28 3.37 17.24
N ARG A 66 -1.41 2.44 16.83
CA ARG A 66 -1.82 1.19 16.15
C ARG A 66 -2.79 0.36 16.98
N LYS A 67 -2.64 0.34 18.30
CA LYS A 67 -3.52 -0.39 19.22
C LYS A 67 -4.88 0.26 19.43
N CYS A 68 -4.99 1.56 19.16
CA CYS A 68 -6.28 2.26 19.19
C CYS A 68 -7.11 2.07 17.92
N GLN A 69 -6.53 1.49 16.85
CA GLN A 69 -7.21 1.28 15.57
C GLN A 69 -7.80 -0.13 15.51
N GLU A 70 -9.13 -0.24 15.63
CA GLU A 70 -9.82 -1.54 15.62
C GLU A 70 -9.71 -2.29 14.27
N MET A 71 -9.63 -1.56 13.15
CA MET A 71 -9.61 -2.14 11.79
C MET A 71 -8.22 -2.25 11.15
N GLY A 72 -7.16 -1.80 11.83
CA GLY A 72 -5.83 -1.67 11.23
C GLY A 72 -5.80 -0.73 10.01
N GLY A 73 -4.66 -0.63 9.33
CA GLY A 73 -4.49 0.20 8.14
C GLY A 73 -3.71 1.49 8.38
N ALA A 74 -3.64 2.34 7.35
CA ALA A 74 -2.78 3.52 7.32
C ALA A 74 -3.52 4.86 7.44
N GLU A 75 -4.86 4.84 7.55
CA GLU A 75 -5.74 6.03 7.63
C GLU A 75 -5.36 7.15 6.66
N GLY A 76 -5.31 6.82 5.37
CA GLY A 76 -5.05 7.80 4.33
C GLY A 76 -5.74 7.46 3.01
N LYS A 77 -5.80 8.47 2.14
CA LYS A 77 -6.34 8.39 0.80
C LYS A 77 -5.54 7.42 -0.07
N VAL A 78 -6.22 6.91 -1.08
CA VAL A 78 -5.64 6.02 -2.09
C VAL A 78 -5.56 6.79 -3.41
N ALA A 79 -4.39 6.79 -4.02
CA ALA A 79 -4.23 7.15 -5.41
C ALA A 79 -4.32 5.89 -6.27
N TYR A 80 -5.12 5.91 -7.32
CA TYR A 80 -5.32 4.76 -8.19
C TYR A 80 -5.06 5.15 -9.65
N ILE A 81 -4.00 4.61 -10.24
CA ILE A 81 -3.71 4.71 -11.67
C ILE A 81 -4.29 3.49 -12.36
N ASP A 82 -5.39 3.68 -13.08
CA ASP A 82 -6.04 2.64 -13.90
C ASP A 82 -5.61 2.83 -15.36
N THR A 83 -4.74 1.94 -15.84
CA THR A 83 -4.28 1.92 -17.23
C THR A 83 -5.10 0.98 -18.10
N GLU A 84 -5.94 0.12 -17.50
CA GLU A 84 -6.73 -0.88 -18.22
C GLU A 84 -8.23 -0.56 -18.28
N GLY A 85 -8.70 0.45 -17.54
CA GLY A 85 -10.11 0.83 -17.46
C GLY A 85 -10.96 -0.17 -16.67
N THR A 86 -10.36 -0.83 -15.68
CA THR A 86 -10.99 -1.92 -14.94
C THR A 86 -11.46 -1.53 -13.54
N PHE A 87 -11.22 -0.28 -13.11
CA PHE A 87 -11.70 0.23 -11.84
C PHE A 87 -13.24 0.27 -11.79
N ARG A 88 -13.83 -0.22 -10.69
CA ARG A 88 -15.29 -0.33 -10.52
C ARG A 88 -15.70 0.21 -9.15
N PRO A 89 -16.24 1.44 -9.07
CA PRO A 89 -16.71 2.05 -7.82
C PRO A 89 -17.75 1.20 -7.08
N ASP A 90 -18.65 0.53 -7.80
CA ASP A 90 -19.67 -0.35 -7.20
C ASP A 90 -19.04 -1.51 -6.38
N ARG A 91 -17.86 -1.98 -6.81
CA ARG A 91 -17.13 -3.02 -6.06
C ARG A 91 -16.51 -2.47 -4.79
N ILE A 92 -16.09 -1.20 -4.78
CA ILE A 92 -15.62 -0.52 -3.57
C ILE A 92 -16.77 -0.37 -2.58
N ALA A 93 -17.95 0.08 -3.04
CA ALA A 93 -19.14 0.21 -2.21
C ALA A 93 -19.52 -1.10 -1.51
N GLN A 94 -19.57 -2.21 -2.26
CA GLN A 94 -19.85 -3.55 -1.70
C GLN A 94 -18.83 -3.99 -0.64
N ILE A 95 -17.56 -3.62 -0.82
CA ILE A 95 -16.50 -3.91 0.16
C ILE A 95 -16.66 -3.01 1.39
N ALA A 96 -16.93 -1.73 1.20
CA ALA A 96 -17.12 -0.76 2.28
C ALA A 96 -18.27 -1.18 3.22
N GLU A 97 -19.42 -1.56 2.65
CA GLU A 97 -20.58 -2.06 3.41
C GLU A 97 -20.22 -3.25 4.30
N ARG A 98 -19.42 -4.20 3.78
CA ARG A 98 -18.96 -5.37 4.54
C ARG A 98 -18.14 -4.98 5.79
N PHE A 99 -17.38 -3.89 5.71
CA PHE A 99 -16.57 -3.37 6.81
C PHE A 99 -17.30 -2.30 7.64
N GLY A 100 -18.58 -2.02 7.36
CA GLY A 100 -19.34 -0.99 8.07
C GLY A 100 -18.87 0.44 7.77
N VAL A 101 -18.21 0.65 6.63
CA VAL A 101 -17.74 1.97 6.17
C VAL A 101 -18.76 2.55 5.19
N ASP A 102 -18.99 3.85 5.27
CA ASP A 102 -19.86 4.56 4.33
C ASP A 102 -19.33 4.44 2.89
N PRO A 103 -20.13 3.92 1.94
CA PRO A 103 -19.68 3.70 0.56
C PRO A 103 -19.26 4.96 -0.19
N ASP A 104 -19.95 6.07 0.04
CA ASP A 104 -19.66 7.34 -0.63
C ASP A 104 -18.34 7.90 -0.11
N GLN A 105 -18.16 7.91 1.21
CA GLN A 105 -16.90 8.30 1.85
C GLN A 105 -15.73 7.40 1.41
N ALA A 106 -15.95 6.09 1.26
CA ALA A 106 -14.91 5.18 0.79
C ALA A 106 -14.47 5.50 -0.65
N ASN A 107 -15.42 5.81 -1.54
CA ASN A 107 -15.12 6.19 -2.92
C ASN A 107 -14.46 7.58 -3.01
N GLU A 108 -14.91 8.56 -2.23
CA GLU A 108 -14.29 9.90 -2.18
C GLU A 108 -12.82 9.86 -1.74
N ASN A 109 -12.46 8.89 -0.89
CA ASN A 109 -11.08 8.70 -0.45
C ASN A 109 -10.17 8.00 -1.49
N ILE A 110 -10.72 7.57 -2.63
CA ILE A 110 -9.97 6.99 -3.74
C ILE A 110 -9.94 7.99 -4.89
N HIS A 111 -8.76 8.52 -5.19
CA HIS A 111 -8.56 9.41 -6.32
C HIS A 111 -8.02 8.62 -7.51
N GLN A 112 -8.88 8.41 -8.50
CA GLN A 112 -8.49 7.85 -9.79
C GLN A 112 -7.75 8.90 -10.61
N LEU A 113 -6.58 8.53 -11.12
CA LEU A 113 -5.69 9.43 -11.85
C LEU A 113 -5.16 8.74 -13.11
N GLU A 114 -4.96 9.51 -14.17
CA GLU A 114 -4.41 8.98 -15.43
C GLU A 114 -2.88 9.06 -15.47
N LEU A 115 -2.26 10.00 -14.73
CA LEU A 115 -0.85 10.34 -14.88
C LEU A 115 -0.12 10.49 -13.54
N LEU A 116 1.08 9.91 -13.49
CA LEU A 116 1.93 9.91 -12.31
C LEU A 116 2.49 11.30 -11.95
N ASN A 117 2.70 12.18 -12.93
CA ASN A 117 3.20 13.55 -12.66
C ASN A 117 2.18 14.42 -11.91
N SER A 118 0.90 14.07 -11.97
CA SER A 118 -0.16 14.76 -11.21
C SER A 118 -0.20 14.34 -9.74
N LEU A 119 0.48 13.24 -9.38
CA LEU A 119 0.49 12.71 -8.01
C LEU A 119 1.40 13.49 -7.07
N SER A 120 2.55 13.98 -7.55
CA SER A 120 3.55 14.60 -6.66
C SER A 120 2.99 15.81 -5.88
N MET A 121 2.15 16.62 -6.53
CA MET A 121 1.45 17.73 -5.86
C MET A 121 0.41 17.23 -4.85
N SER A 122 -0.31 16.17 -5.20
CA SER A 122 -1.33 15.58 -4.33
C SER A 122 -0.69 14.93 -3.11
N PHE A 123 0.46 14.26 -3.25
CA PHE A 123 1.17 13.61 -2.15
C PHE A 123 1.83 14.61 -1.20
N ALA A 124 2.10 15.83 -1.64
CA ALA A 124 2.58 16.90 -0.76
C ALA A 124 1.58 17.26 0.36
N SER A 125 0.28 16.96 0.19
CA SER A 125 -0.73 17.08 1.26
C SER A 125 -0.48 16.12 2.44
N ASN A 126 0.31 15.06 2.23
CA ASN A 126 0.54 13.97 3.18
C ASN A 126 -0.75 13.23 3.62
N GLU A 127 -1.82 13.33 2.83
CA GLU A 127 -3.08 12.61 3.07
C GLU A 127 -3.09 11.20 2.47
N TYR A 128 -2.16 10.88 1.56
CA TYR A 128 -2.14 9.59 0.85
C TYR A 128 -1.24 8.58 1.54
N ARG A 129 -1.66 7.31 1.50
CA ARG A 129 -0.90 6.19 2.08
C ARG A 129 -0.72 5.00 1.15
N LEU A 130 -1.48 4.96 0.05
CA LEU A 130 -1.40 3.91 -0.95
C LEU A 130 -1.47 4.52 -2.35
N LEU A 131 -0.56 4.07 -3.21
CA LEU A 131 -0.60 4.25 -4.66
C LEU A 131 -0.82 2.88 -5.30
N VAL A 132 -1.90 2.72 -6.05
CA VAL A 132 -2.16 1.54 -6.86
C VAL A 132 -1.87 1.85 -8.32
N VAL A 133 -1.16 0.97 -9.02
CA VAL A 133 -0.96 1.03 -10.47
C VAL A 133 -1.48 -0.26 -11.09
N ASP A 134 -2.62 -0.18 -11.75
CA ASP A 134 -3.29 -1.31 -12.40
C ASP A 134 -3.41 -1.08 -13.91
N SER A 135 -2.53 -1.61 -14.76
CA SER A 135 -1.30 -2.34 -14.44
C SER A 135 -0.03 -1.62 -14.90
N VAL A 136 1.11 -1.99 -14.30
CA VAL A 136 2.42 -1.37 -14.60
C VAL A 136 2.87 -1.62 -16.04
N MET A 137 2.40 -2.69 -16.68
CA MET A 137 2.86 -3.11 -18.01
C MET A 137 1.89 -2.76 -19.15
N ALA A 138 0.67 -2.28 -18.88
CA ALA A 138 -0.33 -2.05 -19.92
C ALA A 138 0.17 -1.09 -21.02
N CYS A 139 0.55 0.14 -20.66
CA CYS A 139 1.02 1.13 -21.64
C CYS A 139 2.31 0.68 -22.33
N PHE A 140 3.27 0.12 -21.57
CA PHE A 140 4.55 -0.34 -22.13
C PHE A 140 4.43 -1.48 -23.14
N ARG A 141 3.33 -2.24 -23.11
CA ARG A 141 3.07 -3.30 -24.10
C ARG A 141 2.45 -2.80 -25.39
N VAL A 142 1.72 -1.69 -25.31
CA VAL A 142 1.05 -1.07 -26.46
C VAL A 142 2.02 -0.14 -27.18
N ASP A 143 2.74 0.69 -26.43
CA ASP A 143 3.61 1.74 -26.98
C ASP A 143 4.93 1.20 -27.55
N TYR A 144 5.37 0.03 -27.08
CA TYR A 144 6.64 -0.59 -27.50
C TYR A 144 6.40 -2.02 -27.98
N THR A 145 6.54 -2.23 -29.29
CA THR A 145 6.18 -3.47 -29.96
C THR A 145 7.38 -4.16 -30.61
N GLY A 146 7.37 -5.49 -30.58
CA GLY A 146 8.45 -6.28 -31.18
C GLY A 146 9.77 -6.25 -30.40
N ARG A 147 10.79 -6.91 -30.96
CA ARG A 147 12.10 -7.08 -30.32
C ARG A 147 13.01 -5.86 -30.45
N GLY A 148 12.83 -5.05 -31.50
CA GLY A 148 13.67 -3.88 -31.76
C GLY A 148 13.55 -2.80 -30.69
N GLU A 149 12.36 -2.64 -30.11
CA GLU A 149 12.06 -1.60 -29.10
C GLU A 149 12.22 -2.12 -27.66
N LEU A 150 12.65 -3.37 -27.49
CA LEU A 150 12.77 -3.99 -26.16
C LEU A 150 13.71 -3.21 -25.25
N ALA A 151 14.86 -2.77 -25.76
CA ALA A 151 15.83 -2.03 -24.98
C ALA A 151 15.28 -0.69 -24.49
N GLU A 152 14.64 0.07 -25.37
CA GLU A 152 14.02 1.35 -25.03
C GLU A 152 12.89 1.17 -24.00
N ARG A 153 12.00 0.18 -24.22
CA ARG A 153 10.96 -0.19 -23.27
C ARG A 153 11.53 -0.49 -21.88
N GLN A 154 12.58 -1.30 -21.82
CA GLN A 154 13.24 -1.67 -20.56
C GLN A 154 13.83 -0.45 -19.86
N GLN A 155 14.46 0.48 -20.58
CA GLN A 155 14.99 1.72 -20.00
C GLN A 155 13.88 2.63 -19.45
N LYS A 156 12.80 2.83 -20.21
CA LYS A 156 11.66 3.67 -19.81
C LYS A 156 10.89 3.07 -18.63
N LEU A 157 10.70 1.75 -18.62
CA LEU A 157 10.15 1.02 -17.47
C LEU A 157 11.01 1.20 -16.23
N GLY A 158 12.34 1.09 -16.36
CA GLY A 158 13.27 1.33 -15.26
C GLY A 158 13.13 2.75 -14.68
N GLN A 159 13.09 3.77 -15.53
CA GLN A 159 12.87 5.16 -15.10
C GLN A 159 11.53 5.34 -14.36
N PHE A 160 10.47 4.70 -14.84
CA PHE A 160 9.15 4.74 -14.21
C PHE A 160 9.16 4.08 -12.82
N LEU A 161 9.73 2.87 -12.71
CA LEU A 161 9.84 2.14 -11.45
C LEU A 161 10.70 2.89 -10.42
N THR A 162 11.85 3.44 -10.83
CA THR A 162 12.69 4.25 -9.93
C THR A 162 11.96 5.49 -9.41
N LYS A 163 11.17 6.17 -10.26
CA LYS A 163 10.33 7.30 -9.80
C LYS A 163 9.31 6.86 -8.76
N MET A 164 8.69 5.68 -8.93
CA MET A 164 7.78 5.13 -7.92
C MET A 164 8.46 4.80 -6.61
N THR A 165 9.65 4.19 -6.64
CA THR A 165 10.44 3.96 -5.42
C THR A 165 10.75 5.28 -4.70
N HIS A 166 11.18 6.30 -5.44
CA HIS A 166 11.48 7.61 -4.85
C HIS A 166 10.22 8.24 -4.23
N MET A 167 9.06 8.17 -4.90
CA MET A 167 7.82 8.69 -4.31
C MET A 167 7.39 7.90 -3.07
N ALA A 168 7.58 6.57 -3.06
CA ALA A 168 7.28 5.74 -1.91
C ALA A 168 8.10 6.18 -0.68
N GLU A 169 9.40 6.42 -0.88
CA GLU A 169 10.33 6.85 0.17
C GLU A 169 10.11 8.30 0.61
N GLU A 170 9.92 9.21 -0.35
CA GLU A 170 9.78 10.65 -0.10
C GLU A 170 8.48 10.96 0.65
N PHE A 171 7.36 10.38 0.22
CA PHE A 171 6.04 10.66 0.76
C PHE A 171 5.55 9.62 1.77
N ASN A 172 6.34 8.57 2.03
CA ASN A 172 5.97 7.47 2.91
C ASN A 172 4.62 6.84 2.51
N VAL A 173 4.55 6.45 1.24
CA VAL A 173 3.37 5.85 0.57
C VAL A 173 3.71 4.43 0.16
N CYS A 174 2.80 3.49 0.37
CA CYS A 174 2.93 2.13 -0.16
C CYS A 174 2.61 2.14 -1.66
N VAL A 175 3.45 1.55 -2.50
CA VAL A 175 3.18 1.40 -3.94
C VAL A 175 2.82 -0.06 -4.22
N PHE A 176 1.59 -0.28 -4.67
CA PHE A 176 1.06 -1.56 -5.09
C PHE A 176 0.87 -1.57 -6.61
N MET A 177 1.46 -2.55 -7.29
CA MET A 177 1.38 -2.65 -8.74
C MET A 177 0.84 -4.01 -9.14
N THR A 178 -0.07 -4.04 -10.10
CA THR A 178 -0.44 -5.27 -10.79
C THR A 178 0.43 -5.44 -12.02
N ASN A 179 0.60 -6.69 -12.44
CA ASN A 179 1.33 -7.04 -13.64
C ASN A 179 0.72 -8.29 -14.29
N GLN A 180 0.76 -8.36 -15.61
CA GLN A 180 0.29 -9.53 -16.33
C GLN A 180 1.38 -10.61 -16.43
N VAL A 181 0.93 -11.83 -16.67
CA VAL A 181 1.78 -12.98 -16.98
C VAL A 181 1.58 -13.40 -18.44
N GLN A 182 2.61 -14.00 -19.03
CA GLN A 182 2.56 -14.59 -20.36
C GLN A 182 3.00 -16.05 -20.34
N SER A 183 2.53 -16.84 -21.29
CA SER A 183 3.00 -18.21 -21.50
C SER A 183 4.48 -18.21 -21.86
N ASP A 184 5.21 -19.23 -21.40
CA ASP A 184 6.62 -19.42 -21.76
C ASP A 184 6.83 -20.69 -22.60
N PRO A 185 6.45 -20.68 -23.90
CA PRO A 185 6.47 -21.87 -24.74
C PRO A 185 7.88 -22.41 -25.04
N GLY A 186 8.93 -21.60 -24.79
CA GLY A 186 10.33 -21.99 -24.98
C GLY A 186 10.99 -22.54 -23.71
N ALA A 187 10.33 -22.50 -22.56
CA ALA A 187 10.88 -23.06 -21.34
C ALA A 187 10.84 -24.60 -21.40
N SER A 188 12.01 -25.23 -21.30
CA SER A 188 12.09 -26.68 -21.08
C SER A 188 11.30 -27.03 -19.81
N ALA A 189 10.61 -28.18 -19.80
CA ALA A 189 9.79 -28.63 -18.65
C ALA A 189 10.58 -28.68 -17.32
N LEU A 190 11.91 -28.74 -17.38
CA LEU A 190 12.82 -28.70 -16.23
C LEU A 190 13.01 -27.29 -15.62
N PHE A 191 12.78 -26.23 -16.40
CA PHE A 191 13.00 -24.83 -16.01
C PHE A 191 11.73 -23.96 -16.13
N ALA A 192 10.64 -24.53 -16.65
CA ALA A 192 9.35 -23.90 -16.62
C ALA A 192 8.91 -23.66 -15.17
N SER A 193 8.34 -22.49 -14.91
CA SER A 193 7.63 -22.29 -13.65
C SER A 193 6.56 -23.37 -13.50
N ALA A 194 6.24 -23.78 -12.27
CA ALA A 194 5.21 -24.80 -12.03
C ALA A 194 3.84 -24.48 -12.64
N ASP A 195 3.61 -23.23 -13.06
CA ASP A 195 2.38 -22.73 -13.72
C ASP A 195 2.57 -22.47 -15.23
N GLY A 196 3.74 -22.76 -15.81
CA GLY A 196 4.06 -22.56 -17.24
C GLY A 196 4.03 -21.11 -17.73
N ARG A 197 3.97 -20.15 -16.79
CA ARG A 197 3.79 -18.72 -17.02
C ARG A 197 4.92 -17.93 -16.39
N LYS A 198 5.29 -16.81 -17.02
CA LYS A 198 6.27 -15.85 -16.48
C LYS A 198 5.67 -14.45 -16.40
N PRO A 199 6.04 -13.66 -15.37
CA PRO A 199 5.65 -12.26 -15.31
C PRO A 199 6.28 -11.47 -16.46
N VAL A 200 5.53 -10.50 -16.97
CA VAL A 200 6.01 -9.56 -18.00
C VAL A 200 6.89 -8.48 -17.34
N GLY A 201 7.79 -7.82 -18.10
CA GLY A 201 8.68 -6.76 -17.59
C GLY A 201 10.13 -7.20 -17.30
N GLY A 202 10.39 -8.51 -17.28
CA GLY A 202 11.73 -9.06 -17.21
C GLY A 202 12.49 -8.73 -15.91
N HIS A 203 13.82 -8.73 -15.98
CA HIS A 203 14.68 -8.55 -14.80
C HIS A 203 14.56 -7.17 -14.14
N ILE A 204 14.26 -6.12 -14.92
CA ILE A 204 14.13 -4.76 -14.37
C ILE A 204 13.00 -4.69 -13.36
N LEU A 205 11.81 -5.17 -13.75
CA LEU A 205 10.67 -5.19 -12.83
C LEU A 205 10.94 -6.10 -11.63
N ALA A 206 11.54 -7.27 -11.87
CA ALA A 206 11.89 -8.21 -10.80
C ALA A 206 12.87 -7.65 -9.77
N HIS A 207 13.82 -6.80 -10.20
CA HIS A 207 14.84 -6.23 -9.33
C HIS A 207 14.33 -5.02 -8.52
N LEU A 208 13.49 -4.17 -9.14
CA LEU A 208 12.96 -2.97 -8.49
C LEU A 208 11.72 -3.25 -7.64
N SER A 209 11.06 -4.39 -7.82
CA SER A 209 9.98 -4.83 -6.92
C SER A 209 10.55 -5.46 -5.65
N THR A 210 10.16 -4.95 -4.48
CA THR A 210 10.60 -5.49 -3.18
C THR A 210 9.89 -6.78 -2.80
N THR A 211 8.57 -6.84 -3.01
CA THR A 211 7.74 -8.00 -2.68
C THR A 211 6.88 -8.38 -3.88
N ARG A 212 6.89 -9.66 -4.24
CA ARG A 212 6.13 -10.19 -5.38
C ARG A 212 5.20 -11.30 -4.94
N ILE A 213 3.92 -11.16 -5.27
CA ILE A 213 2.89 -12.16 -4.97
C ILE A 213 2.35 -12.71 -6.29
N LEU A 214 2.47 -14.01 -6.50
CA LEU A 214 1.86 -14.74 -7.61
C LEU A 214 0.47 -15.21 -7.19
N LEU A 215 -0.56 -14.76 -7.90
CA LEU A 215 -1.94 -15.21 -7.73
C LEU A 215 -2.29 -16.23 -8.82
N ARG A 216 -2.87 -17.37 -8.41
CA ARG A 216 -3.40 -18.40 -9.34
C ARG A 216 -4.79 -18.86 -8.93
N LYS A 217 -5.57 -19.34 -9.89
CA LYS A 217 -6.88 -19.93 -9.64
C LYS A 217 -6.72 -21.30 -8.98
N GLY A 218 -7.43 -21.53 -7.87
CA GLY A 218 -7.54 -22.82 -7.18
C GLY A 218 -8.69 -23.66 -7.73
N ARG A 219 -9.27 -24.52 -6.91
CA ARG A 219 -10.49 -25.28 -7.27
C ARG A 219 -11.72 -24.41 -7.01
N GLY A 220 -12.69 -24.43 -7.94
CA GLY A 220 -13.91 -23.62 -7.82
C GLY A 220 -13.60 -22.12 -7.69
N GLU A 221 -14.07 -21.52 -6.59
CA GLU A 221 -13.90 -20.10 -6.28
C GLU A 221 -12.61 -19.77 -5.50
N GLU A 222 -11.80 -20.77 -5.13
CA GLU A 222 -10.56 -20.53 -4.41
C GLU A 222 -9.53 -19.80 -5.27
N ARG A 223 -8.68 -19.00 -4.61
CA ARG A 223 -7.50 -18.37 -5.18
C ARG A 223 -6.31 -18.69 -4.28
N VAL A 224 -5.17 -18.99 -4.89
CA VAL A 224 -3.93 -19.28 -4.17
C VAL A 224 -2.95 -18.13 -4.40
N ALA A 225 -2.46 -17.54 -3.31
CA ALA A 225 -1.42 -16.54 -3.32
C ALA A 225 -0.10 -17.18 -2.87
N LYS A 226 0.96 -17.02 -3.67
CA LYS A 226 2.32 -17.45 -3.34
C LYS A 226 3.24 -16.26 -3.39
N VAL A 227 3.91 -15.96 -2.30
CA VAL A 227 5.00 -14.97 -2.32
C VAL A 227 6.18 -15.59 -3.07
N MET A 228 6.64 -14.88 -4.09
CA MET A 228 7.74 -15.29 -4.94
C MET A 228 9.08 -14.75 -4.45
N ASP A 229 9.05 -13.56 -3.86
CA ASP A 229 10.21 -12.85 -3.37
C ASP A 229 9.75 -11.81 -2.33
N SER A 230 10.45 -11.73 -1.20
CA SER A 230 10.22 -10.73 -0.16
C SER A 230 11.43 -10.69 0.79
N PRO A 231 11.93 -9.52 1.19
CA PRO A 231 13.01 -9.40 2.17
C PRO A 231 12.56 -9.64 3.62
N ALA A 232 11.26 -9.91 3.85
CA ALA A 232 10.69 -10.11 5.19
C ALA A 232 10.39 -11.59 5.49
N THR A 233 10.66 -12.01 6.72
CA THR A 233 10.20 -13.29 7.27
C THR A 233 8.74 -13.15 7.70
N TYR A 234 7.86 -14.00 7.19
CA TYR A 234 6.46 -14.07 7.59
C TYR A 234 6.01 -15.53 7.61
N VAL A 235 4.91 -15.81 8.31
CA VAL A 235 4.27 -17.13 8.34
C VAL A 235 2.87 -17.04 7.75
N ILE A 236 2.46 -18.08 7.05
CA ILE A 236 1.10 -18.19 6.52
C ILE A 236 0.29 -19.01 7.51
N THR A 237 -0.70 -18.38 8.12
CA THR A 237 -1.63 -19.00 9.08
C THR A 237 -3.01 -19.18 8.45
N ASN A 238 -3.92 -19.88 9.14
CA ASN A 238 -5.32 -19.97 8.72
C ASN A 238 -6.02 -18.59 8.64
N GLY A 239 -5.48 -17.57 9.32
CA GLY A 239 -5.96 -16.18 9.26
C GLY A 239 -5.30 -15.31 8.18
N GLY A 240 -4.40 -15.87 7.36
CA GLY A 240 -3.63 -15.14 6.36
C GLY A 240 -2.16 -14.94 6.74
N ILE A 241 -1.55 -13.92 6.15
CA ILE A 241 -0.14 -13.56 6.39
C ILE A 241 -0.01 -12.97 7.79
N ASN A 242 0.87 -13.54 8.61
CA ASN A 242 1.15 -13.08 9.96
C ASN A 242 2.67 -13.01 10.21
N ASP A 243 3.07 -12.29 11.26
CA ASP A 243 4.47 -12.21 11.67
C ASP A 243 4.90 -13.56 12.30
N PRO A 244 6.16 -13.99 12.11
CA PRO A 244 6.69 -15.16 12.80
C PRO A 244 6.68 -14.92 14.31
N GLU A 245 6.28 -15.90 15.12
CA GLU A 245 6.46 -15.82 16.57
C GLU A 245 7.94 -15.58 16.89
N LYS A 246 8.23 -14.52 17.67
CA LYS A 246 9.59 -14.24 18.12
C LYS A 246 10.02 -15.36 19.08
N VAL A 247 11.02 -16.14 18.68
CA VAL A 247 11.76 -17.06 19.56
C VAL A 247 12.67 -16.25 20.48
#